data_AF-A0AAV4A717-F1
#
_entry.id   AF-A0AAV4A717-F1
#
_cell.length_a   1.000
_cell.length_b   1.000
_cell.length_c   1.000
_cell.angle_alpha   90.00
_cell.angle_beta   90.00
_cell.angle_gamma   90.00
#
_symmetry.space_group_name_H-M   'P 1'
#
loop_
_entity.id
_entity.type
_entity.pdbx_description
1 polymer ?
#
loop_
_entity_poly.entity_id
_entity_poly.type
_entity_poly.pdbx_seq_one_letter_code
_entity_poly.pdbx_strand_id
1 'polypeptide(L)'
;MIVDQFTKWVECLPLPSQTAEVTASAAVREFFSRFGCPLQIFTDQGRNFESNLFKSVCESLNINKSRTTPYHPSSNGQVERYNRTLLNAVRCYLQGR
;
A
#
# COMPACT_ATOMS: atom_id res chain seq x y z
N MET A 1 2.24 -3.34 1.34
CA MET A 1 2.12 -3.88 -0.02
C MET A 1 1.40 -2.85 -0.87
N ILE A 2 1.86 -2.65 -2.09
CA ILE A 2 1.25 -1.77 -3.10
C ILE A 2 0.87 -2.67 -4.29
N VAL A 3 -0.33 -2.47 -4.84
CA VAL A 3 -0.81 -3.23 -5.99
C VAL A 3 -1.26 -2.24 -7.05
N ASP A 4 -0.65 -2.30 -8.22
CA ASP A 4 -1.19 -1.59 -9.39
C ASP A 4 -2.42 -2.33 -9.91
N GLN A 5 -3.55 -1.62 -9.98
CA GLN A 5 -4.83 -2.21 -10.38
C GLN A 5 -4.87 -2.57 -11.87
N PHE A 6 -4.10 -1.89 -12.72
CA PHE A 6 -4.10 -2.13 -14.16
C PHE A 6 -3.24 -3.35 -14.53
N THR A 7 -1.94 -3.29 -14.24
CA THR A 7 -1.00 -4.37 -14.57
C THR A 7 -1.08 -5.57 -13.63
N LYS A 8 -1.74 -5.41 -12.48
CA LYS A 8 -1.72 -6.37 -11.37
C LYS A 8 -0.32 -6.57 -10.76
N TRP A 9 0.61 -5.66 -11.02
CA TRP A 9 1.93 -5.67 -10.39
C TRP A 9 1.82 -5.48 -8.88
N VAL A 10 2.52 -6.31 -8.12
CA VAL A 10 2.49 -6.31 -6.65
C VAL A 10 3.89 -6.02 -6.13
N GLU A 11 4.02 -5.00 -5.28
CA GLU A 11 5.25 -4.75 -4.51
C GLU A 11 5.02 -4.91 -3.01
N CYS A 12 5.88 -5.71 -2.39
CA CYS A 12 5.90 -5.97 -0.96
C CYS A 12 7.18 -5.40 -0.35
N LEU A 13 7.06 -4.24 0.28
CA LEU A 13 8.16 -3.54 0.92
C LEU A 13 8.13 -3.82 2.43
N PRO A 14 9.21 -4.35 3.03
CA PRO A 14 9.31 -4.48 4.47
C PRO A 14 9.55 -3.10 5.10
N LEU A 15 8.71 -2.71 6.06
CA LEU A 15 8.83 -1.44 6.77
C LEU A 15 9.21 -1.68 8.24
N PRO A 16 10.13 -0.90 8.82
CA PRO A 16 10.53 -1.04 10.22
C PRO A 16 9.42 -0.64 11.19
N SER A 17 8.49 0.22 10.76
CA SER A 17 7.32 0.63 11.53
C SER A 17 6.19 1.07 10.60
N GLN A 18 4.97 1.14 11.13
CA GLN A 18 3.78 1.59 10.40
C GLN A 18 3.44 3.05 10.68
N THR A 19 4.45 3.92 10.88
CA THR A 19 4.18 5.35 11.04
C THR A 19 3.88 6.01 9.69
N ALA A 20 3.28 7.19 9.74
CA ALA A 20 2.97 7.98 8.55
C ALA A 20 4.24 8.33 7.76
N GLU A 21 5.31 8.70 8.46
CA GLU A 21 6.60 9.13 7.89
C GLU A 21 7.25 7.99 7.13
N VAL A 22 7.34 6.81 7.76
CA VAL A 22 7.94 5.63 7.15
C VAL A 22 7.12 5.17 5.95
N THR A 23 5.79 5.16 6.08
CA THR A 23 4.89 4.77 4.99
C THR A 23 4.98 5.74 3.80
N ALA A 24 4.92 7.04 4.04
CA ALA A 24 5.00 8.06 2.99
C ALA A 24 6.37 8.05 2.30
N SER A 25 7.45 7.99 3.07
CA SER A 25 8.81 7.92 2.54
C SER A 25 8.99 6.68 1.68
N ALA A 26 8.52 5.51 2.13
CA ALA A 26 8.62 4.28 1.36
C ALA A 26 7.80 4.35 0.07
N ALA A 27 6.57 4.86 0.12
CA ALA A 27 5.72 5.00 -1.07
C ALA A 27 6.39 5.89 -2.14
N VAL A 28 6.96 7.02 -1.72
CA VAL A 28 7.66 7.94 -2.64
C VAL A 28 8.95 7.33 -3.17
N ARG A 29 9.82 6.82 -2.29
CA ARG A 29 11.17 6.37 -2.66
C ARG A 29 11.19 5.06 -3.40
N GLU A 30 10.32 4.12 -3.04
CA GLU A 30 10.38 2.76 -3.56
C GLU A 30 9.40 2.54 -4.72
N PHE A 31 8.31 3.31 -4.79
CA PHE A 31 7.29 3.13 -5.82
C PHE A 31 7.17 4.33 -6.75
N PHE A 32 6.86 5.54 -6.23
CA PHE A 32 6.60 6.70 -7.11
C PHE A 32 7.82 7.15 -7.89
N SER A 33 9.02 7.00 -7.33
CA SER A 33 10.28 7.32 -8.01
C SER A 33 10.57 6.41 -9.22
N ARG A 34 10.10 5.16 -9.18
CA ARG A 34 10.38 4.11 -10.17
C ARG A 34 9.30 4.02 -11.24
N PHE A 35 8.03 4.14 -10.84
CA PHE A 35 6.88 3.96 -11.71
C PHE A 35 6.15 5.27 -12.06
N GLY A 36 6.54 6.38 -11.42
CA GLY A 36 5.83 7.64 -11.48
C GLY A 36 4.73 7.77 -10.43
N CYS A 37 4.16 8.97 -10.32
CA CYS A 37 3.06 9.23 -9.38
C CYS A 37 1.74 8.66 -9.93
N PRO A 38 0.98 7.89 -9.14
CA PRO A 38 -0.31 7.37 -9.56
C PRO A 38 -1.35 8.50 -9.64
N LEU A 39 -2.33 8.37 -10.53
CA LEU A 39 -3.46 9.28 -10.59
C LEU A 39 -4.33 9.22 -9.32
N GLN A 40 -4.48 8.01 -8.78
CA GLN A 40 -5.28 7.74 -7.59
C GLN A 40 -4.64 6.68 -6.72
N ILE A 41 -4.70 6.89 -5.39
CA ILE A 41 -4.34 5.88 -4.40
C ILE A 41 -5.59 5.53 -3.61
N PHE A 42 -5.83 4.23 -3.44
CA PHE A 42 -6.91 3.70 -2.63
C PHE A 42 -6.33 2.92 -1.45
N THR A 43 -6.61 3.37 -0.22
CA THR A 43 -6.12 2.74 1.00
C THR A 43 -7.26 2.30 1.92
N ASP A 44 -6.95 1.51 2.94
CA ASP A 44 -7.83 1.40 4.09
C ASP A 44 -7.79 2.70 4.94
N GLN A 45 -8.49 2.68 6.08
CA GLN A 45 -8.51 3.78 7.05
C GLN A 45 -7.37 3.68 8.09
N GLY A 46 -6.25 3.04 7.73
CA GLY A 46 -5.07 2.98 8.57
C GLY A 46 -4.56 4.38 8.96
N ARG A 47 -4.13 4.55 10.22
CA ARG A 47 -3.71 5.86 10.76
C ARG A 47 -2.54 6.48 9.99
N ASN A 48 -1.65 5.64 9.45
CA ASN A 48 -0.54 6.07 8.59
C ASN A 48 -1.05 6.74 7.31
N PHE A 49 -2.05 6.15 6.64
CA PHE A 49 -2.64 6.70 5.42
C PHE A 49 -3.59 7.87 5.69
N GLU A 50 -4.25 7.90 6.84
CA GLU A 50 -5.14 8.99 7.26
C GLU A 50 -4.43 10.22 7.87
N SER A 51 -3.12 10.11 8.11
CA SER A 51 -2.31 11.21 8.62
C SER A 51 -2.30 12.44 7.69
N ASN A 52 -2.14 13.62 8.29
CA ASN A 52 -1.97 14.86 7.53
C ASN A 52 -0.72 14.81 6.65
N LEU A 53 0.36 14.19 7.14
CA LEU A 53 1.58 14.02 6.36
C LEU A 53 1.32 13.28 5.04
N PHE A 54 0.66 12.12 5.10
CA PHE A 54 0.40 11.33 3.91
C PHE A 54 -0.56 12.05 2.94
N LYS A 55 -1.54 12.78 3.48
CA LYS A 55 -2.44 13.63 2.70
C LYS A 55 -1.68 14.75 1.97
N SER A 56 -0.83 15.50 2.68
CA SER A 56 -0.04 16.59 2.09
C SER A 56 0.96 16.09 1.04
N VAL A 57 1.52 14.89 1.21
CA VAL A 57 2.36 14.25 0.18
C VAL A 57 1.53 13.94 -1.07
N CYS A 58 0.34 13.36 -0.92
CA CYS A 58 -0.54 13.09 -2.06
C CYS A 58 -0.94 14.38 -2.78
N GLU A 59 -1.33 15.42 -2.03
CA GLU A 59 -1.67 16.74 -2.58
C GLU A 59 -0.50 17.37 -3.35
N SER A 60 0.71 17.35 -2.78
CA SER A 60 1.92 17.89 -3.41
C SER A 60 2.27 17.19 -4.72
N LEU A 61 1.91 15.91 -4.84
CA LEU A 61 2.15 15.09 -6.02
C LEU A 61 0.93 15.02 -6.96
N ASN A 62 -0.12 15.80 -6.69
CA ASN A 62 -1.40 15.78 -7.43
C ASN A 62 -2.04 14.38 -7.51
N ILE A 63 -1.88 13.59 -6.46
CA ILE A 63 -2.45 12.25 -6.34
C ILE A 63 -3.81 12.34 -5.66
N ASN A 64 -4.85 11.79 -6.31
CA ASN A 64 -6.15 11.67 -5.68
C ASN A 64 -6.15 10.54 -4.64
N LYS A 65 -6.24 10.88 -3.36
CA LYS A 65 -6.34 9.87 -2.30
C LYS A 65 -7.80 9.54 -1.99
N SER A 66 -8.17 8.27 -2.15
CA SER A 66 -9.43 7.68 -1.72
C SER A 66 -9.21 6.60 -0.67
N ARG A 67 -10.29 6.21 0.02
CA ARG A 67 -10.25 5.21 1.11
C ARG A 67 -11.43 4.27 1.05
N THR A 68 -11.28 3.08 1.63
CA THR A 68 -12.39 2.14 1.85
C THR A 68 -13.47 2.78 2.73
N THR A 69 -14.74 2.59 2.36
CA THR A 69 -15.85 2.93 3.27
C THR A 69 -15.83 1.99 4.48
N PRO A 70 -16.22 2.46 5.68
CA PRO A 70 -16.43 1.58 6.81
C PRO A 70 -17.38 0.44 6.39
N TYR A 71 -17.06 -0.80 6.73
CA TYR A 71 -17.91 -1.99 6.50
C TYR A 71 -18.08 -2.52 5.05
N HIS A 72 -17.28 -2.06 4.06
CA HIS A 72 -17.21 -2.71 2.73
C HIS A 72 -15.83 -3.30 2.40
N PRO A 73 -15.47 -4.47 2.97
CA PRO A 73 -14.19 -5.15 2.70
C PRO A 73 -14.03 -5.65 1.26
N SER A 74 -15.12 -5.74 0.48
CA SER A 74 -15.09 -6.20 -0.92
C SER A 74 -14.20 -5.34 -1.83
N SER A 75 -14.06 -4.04 -1.54
CA SER A 75 -13.23 -3.12 -2.34
C SER A 75 -11.72 -3.37 -2.17
N ASN A 76 -11.31 -3.99 -1.06
CA ASN A 76 -9.91 -4.32 -0.77
C ASN A 76 -9.58 -5.81 -1.00
N GLY A 77 -10.53 -6.58 -1.54
CA GLY A 77 -10.41 -8.04 -1.64
C GLY A 77 -9.23 -8.54 -2.48
N GLN A 78 -8.75 -7.74 -3.44
CA GLN A 78 -7.54 -8.07 -4.20
C GLN A 78 -6.30 -8.02 -3.31
N VAL A 79 -6.10 -6.93 -2.58
CA VAL A 79 -4.97 -6.75 -1.65
C VAL A 79 -5.02 -7.81 -0.54
N GLU A 80 -6.21 -8.11 0.00
CA GLU A 80 -6.36 -9.15 1.01
C GLU A 80 -6.00 -10.55 0.50
N ARG A 81 -6.41 -10.90 -0.73
CA ARG A 81 -6.02 -12.17 -1.35
C ARG A 81 -4.51 -12.25 -1.56
N TYR A 82 -3.89 -11.19 -2.07
CA TYR A 82 -2.44 -11.16 -2.26
C TYR A 82 -1.68 -11.26 -0.93
N ASN A 83 -2.13 -10.57 0.12
CA ASN A 83 -1.55 -10.68 1.45
C ASN A 83 -1.59 -12.13 1.96
N ARG A 84 -2.71 -12.83 1.76
CA ARG A 84 -2.84 -14.24 2.15
C ARG A 84 -1.86 -15.13 1.39
N THR A 85 -1.77 -14.96 0.07
CA THR A 85 -0.83 -15.72 -0.77
C THR A 85 0.62 -15.48 -0.34
N LEU A 86 0.99 -14.22 -0.09
CA LEU A 86 2.32 -13.85 0.36
C LEU A 86 2.67 -14.49 1.71
N LEU A 87 1.78 -14.37 2.70
CA LEU A 87 2.00 -14.94 4.03
C LEU A 87 2.15 -16.46 3.98
N ASN A 88 1.37 -17.14 3.12
CA ASN A 88 1.51 -18.58 2.92
C ASN A 88 2.85 -18.94 2.28
N ALA A 89 3.28 -18.22 1.25
CA ALA A 89 4.57 -18.44 0.60
C ALA A 89 5.75 -18.26 1.59
N VAL A 90 5.71 -17.19 2.40
CA VAL A 90 6.72 -16.94 3.43
C VAL A 90 6.73 -18.05 4.48
N ARG A 91 5.57 -18.53 4.93
CA ARG A 91 5.47 -19.65 5.89
C ARG A 91 6.07 -20.93 5.34
N CYS A 92 5.71 -21.32 4.11
CA CYS A 92 6.25 -22.52 3.48
C CYS A 92 7.78 -22.44 3.34
N TYR A 93 8.31 -21.26 2.97
CA TYR A 93 9.74 -21.03 2.85
C TYR A 93 10.48 -21.14 4.20
N LEU A 94 9.86 -20.69 5.29
CA LEU A 94 10.44 -20.80 6.64
C LEU A 94 10.35 -22.22 7.22
N GLN A 95 9.35 -23.01 6.84
CA GLN A 95 9.16 -24.41 7.30
C GLN A 95 10.04 -25.41 6.54
N GLY A 96 10.50 -25.06 5.34
CA GLY A 96 11.46 -25.86 4.56
C GLY A 96 12.93 -25.59 4.93
N ARG A 97 13.17 -24.84 6.00
CA ARG A 97 14.47 -24.64 6.65
C ARG A 97 14.47 -25.34 8.00
#